data_AF-A0A927PFF7-F1
#
_entry.id   AF-A0A927PFF7-F1
#
_cell.length_a   1.000
_cell.length_b   1.000
_cell.length_c   1.000
_cell.angle_alpha   90.00
_cell.angle_beta   90.00
_cell.angle_gamma   90.00
#
_symmetry.space_group_name_H-M   'P 1'
#
loop_
_entity.id
_entity.type
_entity.pdbx_description
1 polymer ?
#
loop_
_entity_poly.entity_id
_entity_poly.type
_entity_poly.pdbx_seq_one_letter_code
_entity_poly.pdbx_strand_id
1 'polypeptide(L)'
;MFTSSRPIWAKGRSKEINLHLEFNIALPAAAHTVRMTASTAYQIFADEEFVAYGPARAGDGHFRVDEWCIAGQKTLKVLVAGYNCSCFQYTLYHSFLNLEVLDTAGNVLIATGRDEISVREYVPKLRWTDKQARQRVFTEVFDFHRAYGPLLET
;
A
#
# COMPACT_ATOMS: atom_id res chain seq x y z
N MET A 1 2.41 17.49 3.34
CA MET A 1 3.52 17.07 2.44
C MET A 1 4.39 16.10 3.23
N PHE A 2 4.95 15.08 2.59
CA PHE A 2 5.87 14.15 3.26
C PHE A 2 7.16 14.88 3.66
N THR A 3 7.72 14.51 4.81
CA THR A 3 8.89 15.18 5.40
C THR A 3 10.10 14.25 5.51
N SER A 4 9.86 12.98 5.82
CA SER A 4 10.90 11.99 6.12
C SER A 4 10.79 10.73 5.27
N SER A 5 9.64 10.47 4.65
CA SER A 5 9.39 9.23 3.92
C SER A 5 9.87 9.25 2.47
N ARG A 6 10.17 8.06 1.97
CA ARG A 6 10.45 7.78 0.56
C ARG A 6 9.56 6.63 0.08
N PRO A 7 9.16 6.60 -1.20
CA PRO A 7 8.44 5.47 -1.75
C PRO A 7 9.26 4.18 -1.65
N ILE A 8 8.64 3.10 -1.18
CA ILE A 8 9.22 1.76 -1.11
C ILE A 8 8.35 0.74 -1.86
N TRP A 9 8.97 -0.34 -2.31
CA TRP A 9 8.32 -1.52 -2.88
C TRP A 9 9.25 -2.71 -2.72
N ALA A 10 8.84 -3.93 -3.09
CA ALA A 10 9.78 -5.04 -3.15
C ALA A 10 10.91 -4.76 -4.15
N LYS A 11 12.16 -5.00 -3.72
CA LYS A 11 13.40 -4.67 -4.42
C LYS A 11 13.42 -5.25 -5.84
N GLY A 12 13.50 -4.36 -6.82
CA GLY A 12 13.52 -4.72 -8.25
C GLY A 12 12.16 -5.15 -8.84
N ARG A 13 11.08 -5.15 -8.06
CA ARG A 13 9.77 -5.71 -8.46
C ARG A 13 8.70 -4.65 -8.74
N SER A 14 9.04 -3.35 -8.74
CA SER A 14 8.06 -2.26 -8.90
C SER A 14 7.41 -2.18 -10.29
N LYS A 15 7.98 -2.86 -11.28
CA LYS A 15 7.42 -2.98 -12.64
C LYS A 15 6.64 -4.28 -12.86
N GLU A 16 6.52 -5.11 -11.83
CA GLU A 16 5.77 -6.35 -11.95
C GLU A 16 4.27 -6.08 -12.08
N ILE A 17 3.67 -6.67 -13.11
CA ILE A 17 2.24 -6.53 -13.38
C ILE A 17 1.43 -7.30 -12.33
N ASN A 18 0.40 -6.66 -11.79
CA ASN A 18 -0.61 -7.22 -10.89
C ASN A 18 -0.05 -7.85 -9.60
N LEU A 19 1.09 -7.34 -9.11
CA LEU A 19 1.70 -7.78 -7.86
C LEU A 19 1.08 -7.05 -6.68
N HIS A 20 0.59 -7.81 -5.70
CA HIS A 20 0.01 -7.26 -4.47
C HIS A 20 0.95 -7.51 -3.31
N LEU A 21 1.24 -6.46 -2.54
CA LEU A 21 2.10 -6.55 -1.37
C LEU A 21 1.32 -6.16 -0.11
N GLU A 22 1.63 -6.85 0.97
CA GLU A 22 1.17 -6.54 2.32
C GLU A 22 2.33 -5.93 3.10
N PHE A 23 2.10 -4.75 3.68
CA PHE A 23 3.02 -4.06 4.56
C PHE A 23 2.45 -4.11 5.98
N ASN A 24 3.21 -4.66 6.92
CA ASN A 24 2.82 -4.81 8.31
C ASN A 24 3.68 -3.89 9.19
N ILE A 25 3.03 -3.05 9.98
CA ILE A 25 3.64 -1.99 10.78
C ILE A 25 3.15 -2.13 12.22
N ALA A 26 4.08 -2.27 13.16
CA ALA A 26 3.78 -2.14 14.58
C ALA A 26 3.71 -0.65 14.94
N LEU A 27 2.61 -0.23 15.54
CA LEU A 27 2.36 1.18 15.86
C LEU A 27 2.91 1.52 17.26
N PRO A 28 3.70 2.60 17.40
CA PRO A 28 4.03 3.15 18.70
C PRO A 28 2.78 3.63 19.43
N ALA A 29 2.79 3.63 20.76
CA ALA A 29 1.63 4.08 21.55
C ALA A 29 1.19 5.52 21.26
N ALA A 30 2.10 6.37 20.77
CA ALA A 30 1.83 7.75 20.39
C ALA A 30 1.27 7.91 18.95
N ALA A 31 1.11 6.83 18.19
CA ALA A 31 0.56 6.88 16.83
C ALA A 31 -0.86 7.44 16.84
N HIS A 32 -1.11 8.41 15.97
CA HIS A 32 -2.39 9.09 15.88
C HIS A 32 -2.91 9.16 14.45
N THR A 33 -2.06 9.55 13.50
CA THR A 33 -2.46 9.72 12.10
C THR A 33 -1.54 8.92 11.19
N VAL A 34 -2.09 8.24 10.20
CA VAL A 34 -1.31 7.73 9.07
C VAL A 34 -1.56 8.62 7.85
N ARG A 35 -0.49 9.16 7.29
CA ARG A 35 -0.47 9.89 6.02
C ARG A 35 0.13 8.99 4.97
N MET A 36 -0.55 8.77 3.85
CA MET A 36 -0.05 7.83 2.84
C MET A 36 -0.55 8.08 1.44
N THR A 37 0.18 7.51 0.49
CA THR A 37 -0.24 7.31 -0.89
C THR A 37 0.44 6.06 -1.45
N ALA A 38 -0.10 5.53 -2.55
CA ALA A 38 0.44 4.35 -3.20
C ALA A 38 0.20 4.39 -4.72
N SER A 39 0.99 3.60 -5.44
CA SER A 39 0.68 3.18 -6.79
C SER A 39 0.46 1.66 -6.77
N THR A 40 -0.72 1.14 -7.12
CA THR A 40 -1.84 1.83 -7.77
C THR A 40 -3.01 2.14 -6.84
N ALA A 41 -3.34 1.22 -5.93
CA ALA A 41 -4.39 1.39 -4.93
C ALA A 41 -4.01 0.67 -3.63
N TYR A 42 -4.59 1.05 -2.51
CA TYR A 42 -4.34 0.45 -1.21
C TYR A 42 -5.63 0.23 -0.41
N GLN A 43 -5.56 -0.69 0.53
CA GLN A 43 -6.48 -0.84 1.66
C GLN A 43 -5.68 -0.78 2.96
N ILE A 44 -6.24 -0.18 3.99
CA ILE A 44 -5.65 -0.16 5.33
C ILE A 44 -6.54 -0.87 6.33
N PHE A 45 -5.89 -1.62 7.21
CA PHE A 45 -6.52 -2.31 8.33
C PHE A 45 -5.74 -1.95 9.59
N ALA A 46 -6.43 -1.55 10.66
CA ALA A 46 -5.83 -1.28 11.95
C ALA A 46 -6.39 -2.29 12.97
N ASP A 47 -5.51 -2.99 13.67
CA ASP A 47 -5.88 -4.11 14.55
C ASP A 47 -6.86 -5.10 13.88
N GLU A 48 -6.58 -5.43 12.62
CA GLU A 48 -7.37 -6.29 11.71
C GLU A 48 -8.75 -5.73 11.28
N GLU A 49 -9.15 -4.55 11.73
CA GLU A 49 -10.37 -3.87 11.27
C GLU A 49 -10.10 -3.02 10.03
N PHE A 50 -10.98 -3.10 9.04
CA PHE A 50 -10.88 -2.26 7.84
C PHE A 50 -11.10 -0.79 8.18
N VAL A 51 -10.18 0.07 7.78
CA VAL A 51 -10.26 1.52 8.03
C VAL A 51 -10.65 2.28 6.77
N ALA A 52 -9.92 2.06 5.68
CA ALA A 52 -10.11 2.82 4.44
C ALA A 52 -9.51 2.14 3.21
N TYR A 53 -9.86 2.68 2.04
CA TYR A 53 -9.31 2.35 0.75
C TYR A 53 -8.93 3.63 0.00
N GLY A 54 -7.84 3.57 -0.77
CA GLY A 54 -7.34 4.71 -1.53
C GLY A 54 -6.25 4.34 -2.54
N PRO A 55 -5.42 5.31 -2.96
CA PRO A 55 -5.76 6.72 -2.89
C PRO A 55 -6.89 7.05 -3.86
N ALA A 56 -7.58 8.17 -3.64
CA ALA A 56 -8.46 8.70 -4.67
C ALA A 56 -7.64 8.96 -5.96
N ARG A 57 -8.24 8.65 -7.11
CA ARG A 57 -7.58 8.76 -8.41
C ARG A 57 -7.10 10.19 -8.66
N ALA A 58 -5.94 10.31 -9.28
CA ALA A 58 -5.32 11.57 -9.65
C ALA A 58 -5.08 11.64 -11.16
N GLY A 59 -4.84 12.85 -11.67
CA GLY A 59 -4.31 13.04 -13.02
C GLY A 59 -2.87 12.54 -13.12
N ASP A 60 -2.38 12.43 -14.35
CA ASP A 60 -1.02 11.99 -14.61
C ASP A 60 0.02 12.87 -13.91
N GLY A 61 1.08 12.24 -13.38
CA GLY A 61 2.15 12.90 -12.62
C GLY A 61 1.80 13.25 -11.17
N HIS A 62 0.58 12.96 -10.72
CA HIS A 62 0.10 13.32 -9.40
C HIS A 62 -0.38 12.11 -8.63
N PHE A 63 -0.19 12.13 -7.30
CA PHE A 63 -0.71 11.13 -6.38
C PHE A 63 -1.42 11.86 -5.25
N ARG A 64 -2.68 11.49 -4.97
CA ARG A 64 -3.39 12.05 -3.80
C ARG A 64 -2.84 11.40 -2.54
N VAL A 65 -2.66 12.22 -1.51
CA VAL A 65 -2.20 11.80 -0.20
C VAL A 65 -3.41 11.86 0.73
N ASP A 66 -3.71 10.73 1.37
CA ASP A 66 -4.80 10.64 2.33
C ASP A 66 -4.23 10.63 3.75
N GLU A 67 -5.05 11.08 4.70
CA GLU A 67 -4.75 11.02 6.14
C GLU A 67 -5.89 10.33 6.88
N TRP A 68 -5.55 9.36 7.73
CA TRP A 68 -6.52 8.58 8.49
C TRP A 68 -6.14 8.53 9.96
N CYS A 69 -7.13 8.66 10.85
CA CYS A 69 -6.92 8.49 12.29
C CYS A 69 -6.73 7.00 12.62
N ILE A 70 -5.67 6.71 13.37
CA ILE A 70 -5.29 5.37 13.86
C ILE A 70 -4.95 5.41 15.35
N ALA A 71 -5.50 6.40 16.08
CA ALA A 71 -5.23 6.57 17.49
C ALA A 71 -5.67 5.34 18.31
N GLY A 72 -4.80 4.90 19.22
CA GLY A 72 -5.05 3.75 20.10
C GLY A 72 -4.86 2.38 19.45
N GLN A 73 -4.58 2.33 18.15
CA GLN A 73 -4.33 1.09 17.41
C GLN A 73 -2.90 0.61 17.64
N LYS A 74 -2.69 -0.71 17.66
CA LYS A 74 -1.36 -1.32 17.90
C LYS A 74 -0.67 -1.77 16.64
N THR A 75 -1.44 -2.10 15.60
CA THR A 75 -0.94 -2.63 14.34
C THR A 75 -1.63 -1.95 13.18
N LEU A 76 -0.87 -1.77 12.09
CA LEU A 76 -1.39 -1.29 10.82
C LEU A 76 -0.92 -2.24 9.71
N LYS A 77 -1.87 -2.71 8.93
CA LYS A 77 -1.64 -3.48 7.71
C LYS A 77 -2.07 -2.65 6.51
N VAL A 78 -1.18 -2.54 5.54
CA VAL A 78 -1.45 -1.85 4.27
C VAL A 78 -1.34 -2.87 3.14
N LEU A 79 -2.46 -3.18 2.50
CA LEU A 79 -2.47 -4.00 1.28
C LEU A 79 -2.40 -3.08 0.09
N VAL A 80 -1.36 -3.19 -0.74
CA VAL A 80 -1.18 -2.36 -1.93
C VAL A 80 -1.33 -3.21 -3.19
N ALA A 81 -2.25 -2.81 -4.05
CA ALA A 81 -2.45 -3.35 -5.38
C ALA A 81 -1.51 -2.68 -6.38
N GLY A 82 -0.40 -3.36 -6.68
CA GLY A 82 0.56 -2.96 -7.70
C GLY A 82 0.15 -3.47 -9.07
N TYR A 83 -0.83 -2.82 -9.69
CA TYR A 83 -1.32 -3.27 -11.00
C TYR A 83 -0.28 -3.08 -12.11
N ASN A 84 0.50 -1.99 -12.05
CA ASN A 84 1.50 -1.59 -13.05
C ASN A 84 1.04 -1.85 -14.50
N CYS A 85 -0.18 -1.41 -14.81
CA CYS A 85 -0.83 -1.66 -16.09
C CYS A 85 -1.59 -0.41 -16.53
N SER A 86 -1.56 -0.11 -17.83
CA SER A 86 -2.30 1.02 -18.38
C SER A 86 -3.80 0.70 -18.48
N CYS A 87 -4.64 1.63 -18.04
CA CYS A 87 -6.09 1.60 -18.24
C CYS A 87 -6.65 3.03 -18.16
N PHE A 88 -7.96 3.22 -18.33
CA PHE A 88 -8.57 4.55 -18.12
C PHE A 88 -8.81 4.86 -16.63
N GLN A 89 -8.83 3.83 -15.78
CA GLN A 89 -9.00 4.00 -14.35
C GLN A 89 -7.73 4.52 -13.66
N TYR A 90 -6.55 4.09 -14.12
CA TYR A 90 -5.26 4.40 -13.52
C TYR A 90 -4.19 4.64 -14.58
N THR A 91 -3.31 5.58 -14.28
CA THR A 91 -2.09 5.84 -15.05
C THR A 91 -1.03 4.78 -14.80
N LEU A 92 -0.17 4.55 -15.79
CA LEU A 92 0.90 3.55 -15.68
C LEU A 92 2.08 4.14 -14.90
N TYR A 93 2.13 3.83 -13.60
CA TYR A 93 3.27 4.13 -12.73
C TYR A 93 3.77 2.86 -12.07
N HIS A 94 5.09 2.81 -11.84
CA HIS A 94 5.69 1.75 -11.03
C HIS A 94 5.02 1.70 -9.66
N SER A 95 4.86 0.50 -9.13
CA SER A 95 4.19 0.27 -7.85
C SER A 95 5.05 0.72 -6.69
N PHE A 96 4.42 1.33 -5.70
CA PHE A 96 5.07 1.80 -4.48
C PHE A 96 4.05 2.03 -3.35
N LEU A 97 4.56 2.08 -2.12
CA LEU A 97 3.92 2.65 -0.94
C LEU A 97 4.79 3.82 -0.44
N ASN A 98 4.17 4.96 -0.12
CA ASN A 98 4.82 6.04 0.61
C ASN A 98 3.95 6.45 1.80
N LEU A 99 4.49 6.37 3.01
CA LEU A 99 3.72 6.49 4.25
C LEU A 99 4.52 7.14 5.38
N GLU A 100 3.83 7.94 6.18
CA GLU A 100 4.27 8.44 7.48
C GLU A 100 3.22 8.13 8.55
N VAL A 101 3.63 7.61 9.71
CA VAL A 101 2.84 7.59 10.95
C VAL A 101 3.24 8.80 11.78
N LEU A 102 2.25 9.54 12.26
CA LEU A 102 2.40 10.80 12.96
C LEU A 102 1.81 10.72 14.37
N ASP A 103 2.41 11.46 15.30
CA ASP A 103 1.80 11.76 16.60
C ASP A 103 0.78 12.92 16.51
N THR A 104 0.17 13.29 17.64
CA THR A 104 -0.79 14.40 17.73
C THR A 104 -0.18 15.78 17.46
N ALA A 105 1.14 15.93 17.60
CA ALA A 105 1.86 17.15 17.29
C ALA A 105 2.33 17.22 15.83
N GLY A 106 2.11 16.14 15.05
CA GLY A 106 2.52 16.03 13.66
C GLY A 106 3.96 15.57 13.46
N ASN A 107 4.64 15.08 14.49
CA ASN A 107 5.99 14.53 14.38
C ASN A 107 5.94 13.13 13.75
N VAL A 108 6.92 12.82 12.89
CA VAL A 108 7.00 11.53 12.19
C VAL A 108 7.59 10.44 13.06
N LEU A 109 6.73 9.50 13.48
CA LEU A 109 7.09 8.34 14.29
C LEU A 109 7.62 7.18 13.44
N ILE A 110 6.99 6.90 12.30
CA ILE A 110 7.43 5.87 11.33
C ILE A 110 7.35 6.46 9.93
N ALA A 111 8.31 6.14 9.06
CA ALA A 111 8.33 6.55 7.67
C ALA A 111 8.89 5.45 6.76
N THR A 112 8.22 5.22 5.63
CA THR A 112 8.74 4.32 4.58
C THR A 112 10.10 4.77 4.09
N GLY A 113 11.04 3.84 3.92
CA GLY A 113 12.40 4.11 3.47
C GLY A 113 13.33 4.73 4.53
N ARG A 114 12.81 5.04 5.72
CA ARG A 114 13.59 5.41 6.92
C ARG A 114 13.63 4.27 7.92
N ASP A 115 12.45 3.71 8.19
CA ASP A 115 12.26 2.63 9.17
C ASP A 115 12.04 1.29 8.48
N GLU A 116 12.40 0.22 9.18
CA GLU A 116 12.16 -1.15 8.71
C GLU A 116 10.66 -1.48 8.80
N ILE A 117 10.06 -1.89 7.68
CA ILE A 117 8.66 -2.28 7.58
C ILE A 117 8.61 -3.70 7.00
N SER A 118 7.87 -4.59 7.66
CA SER A 118 7.72 -5.97 7.21
C SER A 118 6.86 -6.02 5.95
N VAL A 119 7.40 -6.57 4.86
CA VAL A 119 6.71 -6.65 3.57
C VAL A 119 6.63 -8.09 3.10
N ARG A 120 5.45 -8.49 2.63
CA ARG A 120 5.19 -9.82 2.06
C ARG A 120 4.42 -9.73 0.77
N GLU A 121 4.57 -10.74 -0.08
CA GLU A 121 3.64 -10.91 -1.19
C GLU A 121 2.26 -11.34 -0.68
N TYR A 122 1.21 -10.64 -1.10
CA TYR A 122 -0.17 -11.00 -0.76
C TYR A 122 -0.67 -12.08 -1.73
N VAL A 123 -0.25 -13.32 -1.44
CA VAL A 123 -0.47 -14.48 -2.30
C VAL A 123 -1.91 -15.00 -2.42
N PRO A 124 -2.87 -14.74 -1.49
CA PRO A 124 -4.25 -15.14 -1.74
C PRO A 124 -4.81 -14.53 -3.02
N LYS A 125 -4.36 -13.32 -3.38
CA LYS A 125 -4.72 -12.68 -4.64
C LYS A 125 -3.87 -13.23 -5.78
N LEU A 126 -4.51 -13.91 -6.74
CA LEU A 126 -3.80 -14.45 -7.90
C LEU A 126 -3.31 -13.32 -8.80
N ARG A 127 -2.02 -13.40 -9.17
CA ARG A 127 -1.35 -12.41 -10.02
C ARG A 127 -1.73 -12.55 -11.50
N TRP A 128 -1.75 -13.76 -12.01
CA TRP A 128 -2.02 -14.01 -13.43
C TRP A 128 -3.51 -14.27 -13.63
N THR A 129 -4.23 -13.20 -13.95
CA THR A 129 -5.67 -13.22 -14.24
C THR A 129 -5.94 -12.39 -15.48
N ASP A 130 -7.14 -12.55 -16.04
CA ASP A 130 -7.54 -11.83 -17.24
C ASP A 130 -7.58 -10.32 -17.02
N LYS A 131 -7.21 -9.57 -18.05
CA LYS A 131 -7.47 -8.14 -18.10
C LYS A 131 -8.98 -7.93 -18.11
N GLN A 132 -9.52 -7.19 -17.15
CA GLN A 132 -10.98 -7.01 -17.05
C GLN A 132 -11.54 -6.28 -18.28
N ALA A 133 -10.92 -5.15 -18.65
CA ALA A 133 -11.25 -4.35 -19.83
C ALA A 133 -10.17 -3.28 -20.09
N ARG A 134 -10.24 -2.55 -21.20
CA ARG A 134 -9.36 -1.38 -21.46
C ARG A 134 -9.54 -0.27 -20.42
N GLN A 135 -10.75 -0.15 -19.87
CA GLN A 135 -11.12 0.86 -18.89
C GLN A 135 -10.63 0.52 -17.48
N ARG A 136 -10.48 -0.77 -17.14
CA ARG A 136 -10.19 -1.26 -15.78
C ARG A 136 -8.90 -2.07 -15.71
N VAL A 137 -8.61 -2.63 -14.53
CA VAL A 137 -7.40 -3.41 -14.24
C VAL A 137 -7.61 -4.89 -14.59
N PHE A 138 -7.47 -5.79 -13.63
CA PHE A 138 -7.56 -7.23 -13.83
C PHE A 138 -8.83 -7.77 -13.19
N THR A 139 -9.22 -8.99 -13.57
CA THR A 139 -10.23 -9.75 -12.83
C THR A 139 -9.67 -10.15 -11.48
N GLU A 140 -10.53 -10.07 -10.46
CA GLU A 140 -10.17 -10.34 -9.09
C GLU A 140 -10.42 -11.80 -8.73
N VAL A 141 -9.35 -12.61 -8.63
CA VAL A 141 -9.41 -14.03 -8.28
C VAL A 141 -8.61 -14.26 -7.00
N PHE A 142 -9.25 -14.87 -6.00
CA PHE A 142 -8.65 -15.16 -4.70
C PHE A 142 -8.66 -16.67 -4.42
N ASP A 143 -7.54 -17.18 -3.91
CA ASP A 143 -7.39 -18.53 -3.38
C ASP A 143 -6.83 -18.44 -1.96
N PHE A 144 -7.72 -18.58 -0.97
CA PHE A 144 -7.38 -18.51 0.44
C PHE A 144 -6.76 -19.81 1.00
N HIS A 145 -6.60 -20.86 0.18
CA HIS A 145 -5.88 -22.08 0.58
C HIS A 145 -4.36 -21.93 0.43
N ARG A 146 -3.88 -20.87 -0.23
CA ARG A 146 -2.45 -20.62 -0.40
C ARG A 146 -1.82 -20.25 0.94
N ALA A 147 -0.66 -20.86 1.22
CA ALA A 147 0.18 -20.49 2.36
C ALA A 147 0.61 -19.02 2.28
N TYR A 148 1.09 -18.44 3.39
CA TYR A 148 1.58 -17.06 3.41
C TYR A 148 2.70 -16.82 2.39
N GLY A 149 2.71 -15.62 1.81
CA GLY A 149 3.76 -15.19 0.89
C GLY A 149 5.12 -15.00 1.58
N PRO A 150 6.21 -15.06 0.79
CA PRO A 150 7.54 -14.82 1.31
C PRO A 150 7.68 -13.39 1.86
N LEU A 151 8.57 -13.23 2.84
CA LEU A 151 9.10 -11.91 3.21
C LEU A 151 9.94 -11.36 2.06
N LEU A 152 9.88 -10.05 1.85
CA LEU A 152 10.54 -9.36 0.76
C LEU A 152 11.43 -8.24 1.29
N GLU A 153 12.60 -8.07 0.68
CA GLU A 153 13.41 -6.87 0.84
C GLU A 153 12.78 -5.69 0.09
N THR A 154 12.89 -4.49 0.63
CA THR A 154 12.41 -3.23 0.03
C THR A 154 13.51 -2.26 -0.32
#